data_AF-A0A1M6Q284-F1
#
_entry.id   AF-A0A1M6Q284-F1
#
_cell.length_a   1.000
_cell.length_b   1.000
_cell.length_c   1.000
_cell.angle_alpha   90.00
_cell.angle_beta   90.00
_cell.angle_gamma   90.00
#
_symmetry.space_group_name_H-M   'P 1'
#
loop_
_entity.id
_entity.type
_entity.pdbx_description
1 polymer ?
#
loop_
_entity_poly.entity_id
_entity_poly.type
_entity_poly.pdbx_seq_one_letter_code
_entity_poly.pdbx_strand_id
1 'polypeptide(L)'
;MTLNEALAIAEKAHAGQKNKAGGPYIDFLKSVADFLKNKGEPEEVQVLAVLQDILTPSTKLSKEDVINMGVSEETVDRILKMTYHKNQGWIDEYSCKLMAEGIPAEEATYEAREKEFVNFVKTLKDDPLASKAKAAILSVLQEDKYIHRQERRELKTQFRLKKYKSAIAALES
;
A
#
# COMPACT_ATOMS: atom_id res chain seq x y z
N MET A 1 -3.45 -6.35 -20.33
CA MET A 1 -1.98 -6.40 -20.36
C MET A 1 -1.51 -7.58 -19.53
N THR A 2 -0.37 -8.16 -19.86
CA THR A 2 0.26 -9.26 -19.12
C THR A 2 1.01 -8.73 -17.89
N LEU A 3 1.33 -9.62 -16.94
CA LEU A 3 2.17 -9.27 -15.78
C LEU A 3 3.56 -8.77 -16.20
N ASN A 4 4.15 -9.35 -17.23
CA ASN A 4 5.48 -8.96 -17.69
C ASN A 4 5.49 -7.53 -18.26
N GLU A 5 4.44 -7.14 -19.00
CA GLU A 5 4.26 -5.76 -19.48
C GLU A 5 4.10 -4.79 -18.31
N ALA A 6 3.29 -5.14 -17.31
CA ALA A 6 3.07 -4.33 -16.13
C ALA A 6 4.35 -4.15 -15.28
N LEU A 7 5.15 -5.21 -15.12
CA LEU A 7 6.44 -5.14 -14.43
C LEU A 7 7.46 -4.27 -15.18
N ALA A 8 7.50 -4.33 -16.52
CA ALA A 8 8.37 -3.47 -17.31
C ALA A 8 8.00 -1.98 -17.16
N ILE A 9 6.70 -1.67 -17.13
CA ILE A 9 6.20 -0.32 -16.84
C ILE A 9 6.60 0.10 -15.42
N ALA A 10 6.38 -0.75 -14.42
CA ALA A 10 6.71 -0.46 -13.03
C ALA A 10 8.21 -0.25 -12.82
N GLU A 11 9.06 -1.05 -13.47
CA GLU A 11 10.52 -0.92 -13.40
C GLU A 11 11.00 0.43 -13.96
N LYS A 12 10.43 0.85 -15.10
CA LYS A 12 10.71 2.17 -15.67
C LYS A 12 10.21 3.30 -14.76
N ALA A 13 8.98 3.21 -14.25
CA ALA A 13 8.37 4.25 -13.43
C ALA A 13 9.07 4.42 -12.07
N HIS A 14 9.56 3.34 -11.48
CA HIS A 14 10.23 3.31 -10.18
C HIS A 14 11.76 3.25 -10.30
N ALA A 15 12.33 3.67 -11.44
CA ALA A 15 13.77 3.65 -11.66
C ALA A 15 14.53 4.41 -10.55
N GLY A 16 15.46 3.71 -9.89
CA GLY A 16 16.24 4.26 -8.78
C GLY A 16 15.49 4.37 -7.44
N GLN A 17 14.21 4.04 -7.38
CA GLN A 17 13.43 4.04 -6.13
C GLN A 17 13.89 2.89 -5.21
N LYS A 18 14.10 3.22 -3.94
CA LYS A 18 14.40 2.24 -2.88
C LYS A 18 13.17 1.97 -2.02
N ASN A 19 13.03 0.73 -1.57
CA ASN A 19 12.06 0.36 -0.55
C ASN A 19 12.53 0.84 0.85
N LYS A 20 11.67 0.68 1.87
CA LYS A 20 11.95 1.16 3.24
C LYS A 20 13.10 0.43 3.93
N ALA A 21 13.47 -0.77 3.46
CA ALA A 21 14.61 -1.54 3.94
C ALA A 21 15.90 -1.23 3.13
N GLY A 22 15.83 -0.31 2.16
CA GLY A 22 16.98 0.15 1.38
C GLY A 22 17.28 -0.62 0.10
N GLY A 23 16.58 -1.72 -0.17
CA GLY A 23 16.68 -2.47 -1.42
C GLY A 23 15.92 -1.82 -2.59
N PRO A 24 16.09 -2.29 -3.83
CA PRO A 24 15.31 -1.81 -4.97
C PRO A 24 13.80 -1.97 -4.75
N TYR A 25 13.02 -0.97 -5.16
CA TYR A 25 11.56 -1.03 -5.02
C TYR A 25 10.93 -2.07 -5.96
N ILE A 26 11.52 -2.29 -7.14
CA ILE A 26 11.03 -3.29 -8.10
C ILE A 26 11.07 -4.72 -7.53
N ASP A 27 12.03 -5.04 -6.66
CA ASP A 27 12.13 -6.37 -6.03
C ASP A 27 10.99 -6.62 -5.04
N PHE A 28 10.46 -5.56 -4.43
CA PHE A 28 9.23 -5.64 -3.63
C PHE A 28 8.03 -5.97 -4.52
N LEU A 29 7.86 -5.29 -5.65
CA LEU A 29 6.76 -5.56 -6.57
C LEU A 29 6.82 -6.99 -7.16
N LYS A 30 8.01 -7.47 -7.51
CA LYS A 30 8.23 -8.86 -7.94
C LYS A 30 7.81 -9.86 -6.85
N SER A 31 8.16 -9.59 -5.58
CA SER A 31 7.76 -10.44 -4.46
C SER A 31 6.24 -10.45 -4.23
N VAL A 32 5.56 -9.31 -4.47
CA VAL A 32 4.09 -9.24 -4.44
C VAL A 32 3.46 -10.08 -5.55
N ALA A 33 4.00 -10.01 -6.77
CA ALA A 33 3.53 -10.82 -7.89
C ALA A 33 3.72 -12.33 -7.61
N ASP A 34 4.89 -12.74 -7.13
CA ASP A 34 5.17 -14.12 -6.76
C ASP A 34 4.24 -14.62 -5.64
N PHE A 35 3.98 -13.78 -4.63
CA PHE A 35 3.05 -14.10 -3.55
C PHE A 35 1.63 -14.37 -4.07
N LEU A 36 1.12 -13.51 -4.95
CA LEU A 36 -0.20 -13.66 -5.57
C LEU A 36 -0.27 -14.89 -6.48
N LYS A 37 0.77 -15.11 -7.31
CA LYS A 37 0.88 -16.27 -8.17
C LYS A 37 0.87 -17.57 -7.37
N ASN A 38 1.62 -17.64 -6.28
CA ASN A 38 1.66 -18.82 -5.39
C ASN A 38 0.33 -19.07 -4.66
N LYS A 39 -0.49 -18.02 -4.47
CA LYS A 39 -1.87 -18.14 -3.98
C LYS A 39 -2.88 -18.56 -5.06
N GLY A 40 -2.46 -18.69 -6.31
CA GLY A 40 -3.36 -19.00 -7.43
C GLY A 40 -4.26 -17.84 -7.84
N GLU A 41 -3.88 -16.61 -7.51
CA GLU A 41 -4.68 -15.43 -7.87
C GLU A 41 -4.56 -15.11 -9.38
N PRO A 42 -5.64 -14.60 -10.00
CA PRO A 42 -5.63 -14.24 -11.42
C PRO A 42 -4.53 -13.24 -11.78
N GLU A 43 -4.05 -13.29 -13.02
CA GLU A 43 -3.00 -12.38 -13.52
C GLU A 43 -3.42 -10.91 -13.40
N GLU A 44 -4.72 -10.60 -13.55
CA GLU A 44 -5.28 -9.26 -13.37
C GLU A 44 -5.01 -8.67 -11.97
N VAL A 45 -5.08 -9.51 -10.91
CA VAL A 45 -4.76 -9.09 -9.54
C VAL A 45 -3.28 -8.79 -9.41
N GLN A 46 -2.43 -9.58 -10.08
CA GLN A 46 -0.98 -9.41 -10.09
C GLN A 46 -0.59 -8.11 -10.80
N VAL A 47 -1.17 -7.85 -11.98
CA VAL A 47 -1.00 -6.61 -12.76
C VAL A 47 -1.39 -5.39 -11.92
N LEU A 48 -2.58 -5.41 -11.30
CA LEU A 48 -3.03 -4.31 -10.46
C LEU A 48 -2.10 -4.08 -9.26
N ALA A 49 -1.64 -5.16 -8.63
CA ALA A 49 -0.76 -5.07 -7.47
C ALA A 49 0.62 -4.49 -7.80
N VAL A 50 1.22 -4.82 -8.95
CA VAL A 50 2.53 -4.28 -9.34
C VAL A 50 2.47 -2.83 -9.81
N LEU A 51 1.29 -2.35 -10.24
CA LEU A 51 1.08 -0.97 -10.68
C LEU A 51 0.53 -0.03 -9.58
N GLN A 52 0.21 -0.54 -8.38
CA GLN A 52 -0.56 0.22 -7.37
C GLN A 52 0.03 1.59 -6.96
N ASP A 53 1.35 1.75 -7.02
CA ASP A 53 2.05 2.97 -6.60
C ASP A 53 2.53 3.82 -7.80
N ILE A 54 2.10 3.50 -9.02
CA ILE A 54 2.58 4.17 -10.25
C ILE A 54 2.12 5.63 -10.36
N LEU A 55 1.03 6.01 -9.67
CA LEU A 55 0.49 7.37 -9.64
C LEU A 55 0.77 8.08 -8.30
N THR A 56 1.96 7.85 -7.75
CA THR A 56 2.40 8.47 -6.49
C THR A 56 3.47 9.54 -6.74
N PRO A 57 3.77 10.41 -5.76
CA PRO A 57 4.80 11.44 -5.91
C PRO A 57 6.20 10.90 -6.25
N SER A 58 6.47 9.61 -6.04
CA SER A 58 7.78 9.03 -6.36
C SER A 58 8.01 8.80 -7.84
N THR A 59 6.96 8.59 -8.65
CA THR A 59 7.04 8.37 -10.09
C THR A 59 6.83 9.66 -10.89
N LYS A 60 6.08 10.63 -10.32
CA LYS A 60 5.70 11.91 -10.97
C LYS A 60 4.93 11.75 -12.29
N LEU A 61 4.32 10.58 -12.50
CA LEU A 61 3.51 10.31 -13.69
C LEU A 61 2.08 10.82 -13.49
N SER A 62 1.50 11.36 -14.56
CA SER A 62 0.08 11.67 -14.64
C SER A 62 -0.74 10.45 -15.05
N LYS A 63 -2.07 10.54 -14.93
CA LYS A 63 -2.98 9.51 -15.46
C LYS A 63 -2.77 9.28 -16.95
N GLU A 64 -2.61 10.37 -17.70
CA GLU A 64 -2.41 10.33 -19.15
C GLU A 64 -1.09 9.63 -19.53
N ASP A 65 -0.01 9.88 -18.78
CA ASP A 65 1.25 9.17 -18.99
C ASP A 65 1.08 7.66 -18.81
N VAL A 66 0.35 7.23 -17.78
CA VAL A 66 0.14 5.81 -17.46
C VAL A 66 -0.77 5.14 -18.50
N ILE A 67 -1.79 5.84 -19.00
CA ILE A 67 -2.64 5.37 -20.12
C ILE A 67 -1.80 5.21 -21.39
N ASN A 68 -0.96 6.20 -21.71
CA ASN A 68 -0.06 6.17 -22.86
C ASN A 68 1.02 5.06 -22.77
N MET A 69 1.30 4.56 -21.56
CA MET A 69 2.14 3.39 -21.35
C MET A 69 1.40 2.05 -21.60
N GLY A 70 0.10 2.08 -21.92
CA GLY A 70 -0.70 0.91 -22.25
C GLY A 70 -1.54 0.34 -21.10
N VAL A 71 -1.65 1.06 -19.98
CA VAL A 71 -2.53 0.68 -18.87
C VAL A 71 -3.95 1.15 -19.19
N SER A 72 -4.97 0.29 -19.04
CA SER A 72 -6.35 0.67 -19.32
C SER A 72 -6.88 1.70 -18.33
N GLU A 73 -7.82 2.55 -18.76
CA GLU A 73 -8.49 3.52 -17.89
C GLU A 73 -9.11 2.86 -16.66
N GLU A 74 -9.75 1.70 -16.83
CA GLU A 74 -10.31 0.93 -15.71
C GLU A 74 -9.23 0.54 -14.68
N THR A 75 -8.05 0.11 -15.14
CA THR A 75 -6.94 -0.25 -14.25
C THR A 75 -6.40 1.00 -13.54
N VAL A 76 -6.30 2.13 -14.25
CA VAL A 76 -5.89 3.43 -13.69
C VAL A 76 -6.87 3.88 -12.59
N ASP A 77 -8.18 3.74 -12.82
CA ASP A 77 -9.19 4.09 -11.82
C ASP A 77 -9.10 3.19 -10.58
N ARG A 78 -8.84 1.89 -10.74
CA ARG A 78 -8.59 0.99 -9.61
C ARG A 78 -7.31 1.35 -8.86
N ILE A 79 -6.23 1.72 -9.56
CA ILE A 79 -4.98 2.20 -8.93
C ILE A 79 -5.25 3.45 -8.09
N LEU A 80 -6.01 4.42 -8.62
CA LEU A 80 -6.38 5.63 -7.89
C LEU A 80 -7.22 5.31 -6.65
N LYS A 81 -8.20 4.41 -6.78
CA LYS A 81 -8.99 3.92 -5.64
C LYS A 81 -8.11 3.26 -4.58
N MET A 82 -7.06 2.53 -4.99
CA MET A 82 -6.09 1.89 -4.11
C MET A 82 -5.00 2.83 -3.58
N THR A 83 -4.90 4.06 -4.07
CA THR A 83 -3.89 5.03 -3.66
C THR A 83 -4.35 5.71 -2.38
N TYR A 84 -3.57 5.53 -1.31
CA TYR A 84 -3.93 6.07 0.00
C TYR A 84 -3.57 7.55 0.11
N HIS A 85 -4.59 8.39 0.22
CA HIS A 85 -4.45 9.83 0.47
C HIS A 85 -4.77 10.14 1.93
N LYS A 86 -3.71 10.31 2.73
CA LYS A 86 -3.81 10.60 4.17
C LYS A 86 -4.64 11.85 4.44
N ASN A 87 -5.71 11.73 5.22
CA ASN A 87 -6.46 12.86 5.76
C ASN A 87 -5.82 13.36 7.07
N GLN A 88 -4.90 14.32 6.96
CA GLN A 88 -4.18 14.85 8.13
C GLN A 88 -5.13 15.55 9.12
N GLY A 89 -6.13 16.29 8.63
CA GLY A 89 -7.09 16.99 9.50
C GLY A 89 -7.90 16.03 10.38
N TRP A 90 -8.39 14.93 9.79
CA TRP A 90 -9.11 13.89 10.55
C TRP A 90 -8.20 13.21 11.58
N ILE A 91 -6.96 12.92 11.21
CA ILE A 91 -5.98 12.31 12.12
C ILE A 91 -5.74 13.22 13.32
N ASP A 92 -5.51 14.51 13.09
CA ASP A 92 -5.25 15.47 14.17
C ASP A 92 -6.46 15.62 15.09
N GLU A 93 -7.67 15.75 14.52
CA GLU A 93 -8.91 15.84 15.30
C GLU A 93 -9.13 14.60 16.18
N TYR A 94 -8.97 13.40 15.61
CA TYR A 94 -9.16 12.16 16.35
C TYR A 94 -8.07 11.96 17.42
N SER A 95 -6.81 12.25 17.12
CA SER A 95 -5.73 12.20 18.10
C SER A 95 -5.96 13.17 19.26
N CYS A 96 -6.45 14.39 19.01
CA CYS A 96 -6.79 15.35 20.05
C CYS A 96 -7.87 14.83 21.00
N LYS A 97 -8.89 14.14 20.49
CA LYS A 97 -9.93 13.51 21.32
C LYS A 97 -9.33 12.45 22.24
N LEU A 98 -8.52 11.56 21.71
CA LEU A 98 -7.83 10.53 22.49
C LEU A 98 -6.90 11.14 23.56
N MET A 99 -6.18 12.21 23.23
CA MET A 99 -5.33 12.92 24.19
C MET A 99 -6.16 13.57 25.31
N ALA A 100 -7.34 14.11 25.01
CA ALA A 100 -8.26 14.64 26.02
C ALA A 100 -8.83 13.55 26.95
N GLU A 101 -8.87 12.30 26.48
CA GLU A 101 -9.23 11.12 27.26
C GLU A 101 -8.05 10.55 28.08
N GLY A 102 -6.86 11.18 28.00
CA GLY A 102 -5.66 10.81 28.76
C GLY A 102 -4.71 9.86 28.02
N ILE A 103 -4.96 9.53 26.75
CA ILE A 103 -4.05 8.71 25.95
C ILE A 103 -2.78 9.50 25.62
N PRO A 104 -1.57 8.95 25.81
CA PRO A 104 -0.33 9.62 25.43
C PRO A 104 -0.33 10.06 23.97
N ALA A 105 0.22 11.25 23.69
CA ALA A 105 0.19 11.87 22.36
C ALA A 105 0.75 10.98 21.24
N GLU A 106 1.82 10.23 21.52
CA GLU A 106 2.42 9.31 20.56
C GLU A 106 1.45 8.16 20.21
N GLU A 107 0.86 7.52 21.22
CA GLU A 107 -0.11 6.44 21.05
C GLU A 107 -1.37 6.93 20.34
N ALA A 108 -1.93 8.06 20.75
CA ALA A 108 -3.09 8.70 20.13
C ALA A 108 -2.86 9.02 18.64
N THR A 109 -1.64 9.45 18.29
CA THR A 109 -1.27 9.73 16.90
C THR A 109 -1.21 8.46 16.05
N TYR A 110 -0.63 7.38 16.59
CA TYR A 110 -0.54 6.13 15.85
C TYR A 110 -1.87 5.40 15.74
N GLU A 111 -2.71 5.43 16.78
CA GLU A 111 -4.07 4.90 16.72
C GLU A 111 -4.91 5.62 15.66
N ALA A 112 -4.86 6.95 15.62
CA ALA A 112 -5.55 7.73 14.59
C ALA A 112 -5.10 7.34 13.18
N ARG A 113 -3.79 7.23 12.95
CA ARG A 113 -3.24 6.82 11.66
C ARG A 113 -3.59 5.39 11.27
N GLU A 114 -3.70 4.49 12.26
CA GLU A 114 -4.17 3.13 12.03
C GLU A 114 -5.63 3.14 11.59
N LYS A 115 -6.49 3.80 12.37
CA LYS A 115 -7.94 3.85 12.14
C LYS A 115 -8.29 4.50 10.80
N GLU A 116 -7.64 5.61 10.47
CA GLU A 116 -7.86 6.30 9.19
C GLU A 116 -7.44 5.43 8.00
N PHE A 117 -6.27 4.78 8.09
CA PHE A 117 -5.80 3.88 7.03
C PHE A 117 -6.71 2.65 6.86
N VAL A 118 -7.17 2.07 7.97
CA VAL A 118 -8.12 0.95 7.95
C VAL A 118 -9.45 1.36 7.31
N ASN A 119 -9.95 2.56 7.62
CA ASN A 119 -11.15 3.10 6.99
C ASN A 119 -10.99 3.25 5.48
N PHE A 120 -9.83 3.77 5.04
CA PHE A 120 -9.49 3.79 3.61
C PHE A 120 -9.51 2.38 3.01
N VAL A 121 -8.83 1.40 3.62
CA VAL A 121 -8.76 0.03 3.09
C VAL A 121 -10.15 -0.62 3.01
N LYS A 122 -11.06 -0.34 3.95
CA LYS A 122 -12.45 -0.83 3.90
C LYS A 122 -13.21 -0.37 2.65
N THR A 123 -12.87 0.77 2.07
CA THR A 123 -13.50 1.25 0.81
C THR A 123 -13.19 0.36 -0.40
N LEU A 124 -12.20 -0.54 -0.28
CA LEU A 124 -11.80 -1.45 -1.34
C LEU A 124 -12.64 -2.74 -1.37
N LYS A 125 -13.41 -3.05 -0.31
CA LYS A 125 -14.12 -4.32 -0.15
C LYS A 125 -15.01 -4.69 -1.33
N ASP A 126 -15.71 -3.71 -1.88
CA ASP A 126 -16.65 -3.92 -2.99
C ASP A 126 -15.95 -4.17 -4.34
N ASP A 127 -14.61 -4.10 -4.36
CA ASP A 127 -13.77 -4.42 -5.49
C ASP A 127 -12.87 -5.62 -5.13
N PRO A 128 -13.22 -6.84 -5.59
CA PRO A 128 -12.46 -8.05 -5.28
C PRO A 128 -11.00 -8.00 -5.77
N LEU A 129 -10.73 -7.37 -6.92
CA LEU A 129 -9.38 -7.28 -7.47
C LEU A 129 -8.54 -6.35 -6.59
N ALA A 130 -9.06 -5.17 -6.27
CA ALA A 130 -8.38 -4.19 -5.43
C ALA A 130 -8.17 -4.73 -4.00
N SER A 131 -9.16 -5.41 -3.43
CA SER A 131 -9.06 -6.03 -2.12
C SER A 131 -7.95 -7.07 -2.07
N LYS A 132 -7.93 -8.02 -3.01
CA LYS A 132 -6.90 -9.07 -3.09
C LYS A 132 -5.51 -8.48 -3.31
N ALA A 133 -5.37 -7.54 -4.23
CA ALA A 133 -4.12 -6.85 -4.49
C ALA A 133 -3.63 -6.13 -3.23
N LYS A 134 -4.49 -5.32 -2.58
CA LYS A 134 -4.12 -4.58 -1.37
C LYS A 134 -3.74 -5.50 -0.21
N ALA A 135 -4.49 -6.59 0.00
CA ALA A 135 -4.15 -7.58 1.01
C ALA A 135 -2.77 -8.20 0.77
N ALA A 136 -2.48 -8.62 -0.47
CA ALA A 136 -1.17 -9.18 -0.82
C ALA A 136 -0.01 -8.21 -0.59
N ILE A 137 -0.15 -6.95 -1.04
CA ILE A 137 0.84 -5.88 -0.82
C ILE A 137 1.13 -5.73 0.68
N LEU A 138 0.09 -5.67 1.51
CA LEU A 138 0.20 -5.54 2.96
C LEU A 138 0.77 -6.80 3.63
N SER A 139 0.51 -8.00 3.09
CA SER A 139 1.12 -9.25 3.55
C SER A 139 2.62 -9.26 3.28
N VAL A 140 3.06 -8.95 2.06
CA VAL A 140 4.48 -8.93 1.70
C VAL A 140 5.24 -7.88 2.51
N LEU A 141 4.65 -6.70 2.78
CA LEU A 141 5.26 -5.67 3.62
C LEU A 141 5.54 -6.11 5.08
N GLN A 142 4.99 -7.24 5.53
CA GLN A 142 5.24 -7.81 6.85
C GLN A 142 6.38 -8.84 6.87
N GLU A 143 6.95 -9.20 5.72
CA GLU A 143 8.10 -10.09 5.67
C GLU A 143 9.36 -9.39 6.22
N ASP A 144 10.20 -10.14 6.93
CA ASP A 144 11.38 -9.61 7.63
C ASP A 144 12.32 -8.80 6.72
N LYS A 145 12.48 -9.19 5.45
CA LYS A 145 13.31 -8.46 4.47
C LYS A 145 12.81 -7.05 4.15
N TYR A 146 11.55 -6.72 4.44
CA TYR A 146 10.97 -5.38 4.25
C TYR A 146 10.78 -4.61 5.56
N ILE A 147 11.09 -5.24 6.71
CA ILE A 147 11.03 -4.63 8.03
C ILE A 147 12.37 -3.97 8.32
N HIS A 148 12.37 -2.63 8.35
CA HIS A 148 13.55 -1.86 8.74
C HIS A 148 13.71 -1.82 10.26
N ARG A 149 14.51 -2.73 10.81
CA ARG A 149 14.78 -2.82 12.26
C ARG A 149 15.88 -1.83 12.63
N GLN A 150 15.49 -0.76 13.33
CA GLN A 150 16.39 0.20 13.95
C GLN A 150 15.84 0.51 15.34
N GLU A 151 16.68 0.44 16.37
CA GLU A 151 16.30 0.65 17.78
C GLU A 151 15.49 1.94 17.97
N ARG A 152 15.94 3.06 17.37
CA ARG A 152 15.24 4.36 17.42
C ARG A 152 13.89 4.41 16.69
N ARG A 153 13.53 3.38 15.93
CA ARG A 153 12.31 3.31 15.13
C ARG A 153 11.45 2.10 15.46
N GLU A 154 11.79 1.36 16.52
CA GLU A 154 11.13 0.09 16.86
C GLU A 154 9.63 0.28 17.08
N LEU A 155 9.24 1.28 17.86
CA LEU A 155 7.83 1.60 18.11
C LEU A 155 7.07 1.92 16.80
N LYS A 156 7.66 2.74 15.93
CA LYS A 156 7.09 3.06 14.61
C LYS A 156 6.95 1.82 13.72
N THR A 157 7.88 0.88 13.82
CA THR A 157 7.83 -0.40 13.10
C THR A 157 6.69 -1.27 13.64
N GLN A 158 6.55 -1.39 14.95
CA GLN A 158 5.43 -2.11 15.59
C GLN A 158 4.07 -1.54 15.15
N PHE A 159 3.91 -0.22 15.16
CA PHE A 159 2.69 0.43 14.68
C PHE A 159 2.40 0.19 13.20
N ARG A 160 3.42 0.18 12.33
CA ARG A 160 3.24 -0.16 10.91
C ARG A 160 2.72 -1.58 10.73
N LEU A 161 3.32 -2.54 11.42
CA LEU A 161 2.93 -3.94 11.33
C LEU A 161 1.52 -4.16 11.88
N LYS A 162 1.19 -3.56 13.04
CA LYS A 162 -0.17 -3.55 13.59
C LYS A 162 -1.16 -3.00 12.57
N LYS A 163 -0.88 -1.83 11.99
CA LYS A 163 -1.72 -1.19 10.98
C LYS A 163 -1.96 -2.08 9.76
N TYR A 164 -0.93 -2.75 9.24
CA TYR A 164 -1.07 -3.65 8.10
C TYR A 164 -1.93 -4.87 8.44
N LYS A 165 -1.75 -5.47 9.62
CA LYS A 165 -2.58 -6.57 10.11
C LYS A 165 -4.06 -6.16 10.25
N SER A 166 -4.33 -5.02 10.90
CA SER A 166 -5.68 -4.49 11.07
C SER A 166 -6.35 -4.21 9.72
N ALA A 167 -5.59 -3.72 8.74
CA ALA A 167 -6.10 -3.46 7.40
C ALA A 167 -6.44 -4.75 6.62
N ILE A 168 -5.60 -5.79 6.73
CA ILE A 168 -5.89 -7.10 6.11
C ILE A 168 -7.15 -7.72 6.75
N ALA A 169 -7.21 -7.77 8.08
CA ALA A 169 -8.39 -8.28 8.79
C ALA A 169 -9.65 -7.48 8.43
N ALA A 170 -9.52 -6.17 8.22
CA ALA A 170 -10.63 -5.36 7.75
C ALA A 170 -11.11 -5.77 6.36
N LEU A 171 -10.28 -6.27 5.45
CA LEU A 171 -10.71 -6.78 4.13
C LEU A 171 -11.37 -8.16 4.19
N GLU A 172 -11.05 -8.96 5.21
CA GLU A 172 -11.57 -10.33 5.40
C GLU A 172 -12.89 -10.39 6.20
N SER A 173 -13.26 -9.29 6.86
CA SER A 173 -14.49 -9.15 7.67
C SER A 173 -15.69 -8.72 6.84
#